data_AF-A0A526RXE9-F1
#
_entry.id   AF-A0A526RXE9-F1
#
_cell.length_a   1.000
_cell.length_b   1.000
_cell.length_c   1.000
_cell.angle_alpha   90.00
_cell.angle_beta   90.00
_cell.angle_gamma   90.00
#
_symmetry.space_group_name_H-M   'P 1'
#
loop_
_entity.id
_entity.type
_entity.pdbx_description
1 polymer ?
#
loop_
_entity_poly.entity_id
_entity_poly.type
_entity_poly.pdbx_seq_one_letter_code
_entity_poly.pdbx_strand_id
1 'polypeptide(L)' 'MSETFKAILVSRDADKKQSVAVINLTEAELMEGDVTVAVEATTVNYKDGLAITGK' A
#
# COMPACT_ATOMS: atom_id res chain seq x y z
N MET A 1 12.96 -12.09 -11.66
CA MET A 1 11.69 -12.06 -12.41
C MET A 1 10.83 -11.04 -11.71
N SER A 2 10.45 -9.98 -12.39
CA SER A 2 9.71 -8.84 -11.86
C SER A 2 8.24 -9.20 -11.66
N GLU A 3 7.95 -10.04 -10.66
CA GLU A 3 6.55 -10.29 -10.30
C GLU A 3 5.99 -9.01 -9.68
N THR A 4 4.94 -8.50 -10.33
CA THR A 4 4.21 -7.34 -9.85
C THR A 4 2.92 -7.78 -9.15
N PHE A 5 2.55 -7.06 -8.09
CA PHE A 5 1.30 -7.26 -7.36
C PHE A 5 0.54 -5.95 -7.23
N LYS A 6 -0.79 -6.04 -7.13
CA LYS A 6 -1.64 -4.87 -6.93
C LYS A 6 -1.60 -4.43 -5.48
N ALA A 7 -1.47 -3.13 -5.26
CA ALA A 7 -1.49 -2.51 -3.94
C ALA A 7 -2.38 -1.27 -3.93
N ILE A 8 -2.97 -0.97 -2.77
CA ILE A 8 -3.54 0.35 -2.48
C ILE A 8 -2.43 1.16 -1.81
N LEU A 9 -1.90 2.16 -2.50
CA LEU A 9 -0.84 3.01 -1.96
C LEU A 9 -1.43 4.36 -1.54
N VAL A 10 -1.19 4.72 -0.29
CA VAL A 10 -1.39 6.07 0.23
C VAL A 10 -0.02 6.76 0.23
N SER A 11 0.11 7.87 -0.50
CA SER A 11 1.34 8.66 -0.57
C SER A 11 1.10 10.11 -0.16
N ARG A 12 2.18 10.80 0.22
CA ARG A 12 2.17 12.24 0.50
C ARG A 12 3.25 12.92 -0.32
N ASP A 13 2.91 14.06 -0.92
CA ASP A 13 3.88 14.92 -1.61
C ASP A 13 4.63 15.85 -0.64
N ALA A 14 5.48 16.71 -1.20
CA ALA A 14 6.25 17.70 -0.44
C ALA A 14 5.36 18.68 0.35
N ASP A 15 4.15 18.95 -0.13
CA ASP A 15 3.15 19.83 0.51
C ASP A 15 2.28 19.08 1.53
N LYS A 16 2.64 17.81 1.85
CA LYS A 16 1.91 16.89 2.73
C LYS A 16 0.50 16.56 2.25
N LYS A 17 0.18 16.80 0.97
CA LYS A 17 -1.10 16.43 0.40
C LYS A 17 -1.15 14.93 0.18
N GLN A 18 -2.20 14.31 0.70
CA GLN A 18 -2.40 12.88 0.57
C GLN A 18 -3.01 12.52 -0.78
N SER A 19 -2.50 11.44 -1.39
CA SER A 19 -3.06 10.81 -2.58
C SER A 19 -3.23 9.30 -2.34
N VAL A 20 -4.28 8.72 -2.92
CA VAL A 20 -4.56 7.28 -2.82
C VAL A 20 -4.78 6.71 -4.21
N ALA A 21 -4.08 5.63 -4.55
CA ALA A 21 -4.20 4.97 -5.84
C ALA A 21 -4.06 3.46 -5.72
N VAL A 22 -4.70 2.73 -6.63
CA VAL A 22 -4.37 1.33 -6.88
C VAL A 22 -3.23 1.29 -7.88
N ILE A 23 -2.11 0.69 -7.50
CA ILE A 23 -0.89 0.62 -8.31
C ILE A 23 -0.39 -0.82 -8.41
N ASN A 24 0.51 -1.08 -9.36
CA ASN A 24 1.28 -2.32 -9.37
C ASN A 24 2.66 -2.03 -8.76
N LEU A 25 3.07 -2.83 -7.78
CA LEU A 25 4.39 -2.78 -7.16
C LEU A 25 5.16 -4.07 -7.47
N THR A 26 6.47 -4.01 -7.43
CA THR A 26 7.39 -5.15 -7.45
C THR A 26 7.84 -5.50 -6.04
N GLU A 27 8.32 -6.72 -5.83
CA GLU A 27 8.90 -7.12 -4.54
C GLU A 27 10.08 -6.24 -4.12
N ALA A 28 10.83 -5.67 -5.06
CA ALA A 28 11.95 -4.77 -4.79
C ALA A 28 11.52 -3.41 -4.22
N GLU A 29 10.23 -3.06 -4.35
CA GLU A 29 9.65 -1.84 -3.77
C GLU A 29 9.10 -2.07 -2.35
N LEU A 30 9.10 -3.32 -1.87
CA LEU A 30 8.80 -3.61 -0.47
C LEU A 30 9.93 -3.10 0.43
N MET A 31 9.57 -2.70 1.64
CA MET A 31 10.55 -2.39 2.68
C MET A 31 11.31 -3.67 3.09
N GLU A 32 12.52 -3.50 3.62
CA GLU A 32 13.29 -4.62 4.19
C GLU A 32 12.49 -5.29 5.32
N GLY A 33 12.50 -6.63 5.33
CA GLY A 33 11.81 -7.43 6.32
C GLY A 33 12.27 -8.88 6.31
N ASP A 34 11.90 -9.64 7.34
CA ASP A 34 12.39 -11.01 7.54
C ASP A 34 11.66 -12.04 6.67
N VAL A 35 10.40 -11.79 6.31
CA VAL A 35 9.52 -12.72 5.59
C VAL A 35 8.60 -11.98 4.63
N THR A 36 8.48 -12.50 3.41
CA THR A 36 7.50 -12.04 2.42
C THR A 36 6.29 -12.97 2.42
N VAL A 37 5.08 -12.40 2.42
CA VAL A 37 3.81 -13.16 2.41
C VAL A 37 2.96 -12.73 1.23
N ALA A 38 2.51 -13.70 0.43
CA ALA A 38 1.49 -13.48 -0.59
C ALA A 38 0.10 -13.50 0.06
N VAL A 39 -0.51 -12.32 0.20
CA VAL A 39 -1.82 -12.16 0.87
C VAL A 39 -2.95 -12.56 -0.07
N GLU A 40 -3.75 -13.57 0.33
CA GLU A 40 -4.93 -14.01 -0.44
C GLU A 40 -6.20 -13.23 -0.06
N ALA A 41 -6.36 -12.91 1.23
CA ALA A 41 -7.52 -12.19 1.74
C ALA A 41 -7.15 -11.30 2.93
N THR A 42 -7.85 -10.17 3.06
CA THR A 42 -7.75 -9.24 4.19
C THR A 42 -9.12 -8.63 4.49
N THR A 43 -9.22 -7.89 5.59
CA THR A 43 -10.44 -7.21 6.05
C THR A 43 -10.27 -5.70 5.98
N VAL A 44 -11.37 -4.96 5.90
CA VAL A 44 -11.38 -3.49 6.02
C VAL A 44 -11.85 -3.10 7.42
N ASN A 45 -11.03 -2.33 8.13
CA ASN A 45 -11.35 -1.76 9.44
C ASN A 45 -11.70 -0.27 9.31
N TYR A 46 -12.31 0.29 10.36
CA TYR A 46 -12.60 1.73 10.43
C TYR A 46 -11.33 2.60 10.30
N LYS A 47 -10.22 2.16 10.92
CA LYS A 47 -8.92 2.84 10.85
C LYS A 47 -8.37 2.92 9.42
N ASP A 48 -8.65 1.92 8.59
CA ASP A 48 -8.20 1.89 7.20
C ASP A 48 -8.95 2.96 6.39
N GLY A 49 -10.25 3.14 6.68
CA GLY A 49 -11.06 4.23 6.13
C GLY A 49 -10.55 5.62 6.53
N LEU A 50 -10.17 5.82 7.79
CA LEU A 50 -9.56 7.08 8.24
C LEU A 50 -8.24 7.35 7.52
N ALA A 51 -7.36 6.34 7.42
CA ALA A 51 -6.08 6.45 6.74
C ALA A 51 -6.23 6.78 5.25
N ILE A 52 -7.19 6.16 4.55
CA ILE A 52 -7.45 6.40 3.12
C ILE A 52 -8.08 7.78 2.89
N THR A 53 -9.00 8.22 3.75
CA THR A 53 -9.71 9.49 3.59
C THR A 53 -8.98 10.70 4.18
N GLY A 54 -7.89 10.47 4.93
CA GLY A 54 -7.11 11.53 5.55
C GLY A 54 -7.84 12.26 6.67
N LYS A 55 -8.75 11.56 7.37
CA LYS A 55 -9.53 12.08 8.50
C LYS A 55 -8.97 11.68 9.85
#